data_AF-A0A8G2HW04-F1
#
_entry.id   AF-A0A8G2HW04-F1
#
_cell.length_a   1.000
_cell.length_b   1.000
_cell.length_c   1.000
_cell.angle_alpha   90.00
_cell.angle_beta   90.00
_cell.angle_gamma   90.00
#
_symmetry.space_group_name_H-M   'P 1'
#
loop_
_entity.id
_entity.type
_entity.pdbx_description
1 polymer ?
#
loop_
_entity_poly.entity_id
_entity_poly.type
_entity_poly.pdbx_seq_one_letter_code
_entity_poly.pdbx_strand_id
1 'polypeptide(L)' 'MNLNDTIFMFLCTLLVWLMTPGLSLFYGGLVQSKNALNTVMQSMAAIVLVTFVWITVGFTISFGNGKFMVRKLGIHFS' A
#
# COMPACT_ATOMS: atom_id res chain seq x y z
N MET A 1 17.47 -16.53 4.75
CA MET A 1 16.08 -16.60 4.23
C MET A 1 15.90 -17.99 3.64
N ASN A 2 14.96 -18.78 4.16
CA ASN A 2 14.61 -20.04 3.50
C ASN A 2 13.68 -19.73 2.33
N LEU A 3 13.76 -20.54 1.27
CA LEU A 3 12.91 -20.40 0.10
C LEU A 3 11.41 -20.47 0.46
N ASN A 4 11.06 -21.39 1.38
CA ASN A 4 9.70 -21.59 1.87
C ASN A 4 9.13 -20.32 2.53
N ASP A 5 9.91 -19.67 3.39
CA ASP A 5 9.51 -18.44 4.08
C ASP A 5 9.32 -17.28 3.09
N THR A 6 10.17 -17.23 2.05
CA THR A 6 10.10 -16.19 1.02
C THR A 6 8.86 -16.35 0.13
N ILE A 7 8.54 -17.59 -0.28
CA ILE A 7 7.35 -17.89 -1.07
C ILE A 7 6.08 -17.58 -0.25
N PHE A 8 6.05 -17.94 1.03
CA PHE A 8 4.93 -17.64 1.91
C PHE A 8 4.70 -16.13 2.05
N MET A 9 5.75 -15.36 2.33
CA MET A 9 5.65 -13.89 2.44
C MET A 9 5.23 -13.24 1.12
N PHE A 10 5.70 -13.76 -0.02
CA PHE A 10 5.29 -13.27 -1.34
C PHE A 10 3.81 -13.55 -1.61
N LEU A 11 3.32 -14.74 -1.24
CA LEU A 11 1.91 -15.09 -1.34
C LEU A 11 1.03 -14.20 -0.45
N CYS A 12 1.44 -13.95 0.80
CA CYS A 12 0.74 -13.01 1.69
C CYS A 12 0.68 -11.60 1.10
N THR A 13 1.77 -11.12 0.52
CA THR A 13 1.83 -9.79 -0.11
C THR A 13 0.90 -9.70 -1.32
N LEU A 14 0.86 -10.74 -2.16
CA LEU A 14 -0.04 -10.82 -3.31
C LEU A 14 -1.52 -10.79 -2.89
N LEU A 15 -1.88 -11.50 -1.83
CA LEU A 15 -3.25 -11.52 -1.28
C LEU A 15 -3.69 -10.13 -0.81
N VAL A 16 -2.80 -9.38 -0.13
CA VAL A 16 -3.08 -8.00 0.29
C VAL A 16 -3.23 -7.08 -0.91
N TRP A 17 -2.38 -7.23 -1.93
CA TRP A 17 -2.45 -6.42 -3.14
C TRP A 17 -3.75 -6.63 -3.93
N LEU A 18 -4.33 -7.84 -3.86
CA LEU A 18 -5.63 -8.18 -4.45
C LEU A 18 -6.82 -7.53 -3.71
N MET A 19 -6.70 -7.24 -2.41
CA MET A 19 -7.77 -6.57 -1.64
C MET A 19 -8.08 -5.15 -2.15
N THR A 20 -7.06 -4.40 -2.58
CA THR A 20 -7.19 -3.02 -3.06
C THR A 20 -8.11 -2.87 -4.29
N PRO A 21 -7.97 -3.68 -5.36
CA PRO A 21 -8.96 -3.72 -6.44
C PRO A 21 -10.19 -4.58 -6.09
N GLY A 22 -10.07 -5.58 -5.21
CA GLY A 22 -11.16 -6.49 -4.85
C GLY A 22 -12.34 -5.79 -4.18
N LEU A 23 -12.07 -4.84 -3.28
CA LEU A 23 -13.11 -3.97 -2.69
C LEU A 23 -13.73 -3.07 -3.75
N SER A 24 -12.94 -2.47 -4.64
CA SER A 24 -13.45 -1.60 -5.70
C SER A 24 -14.35 -2.33 -6.70
N LEU A 25 -14.05 -3.59 -7.03
CA LEU A 25 -14.94 -4.42 -7.84
C LEU A 25 -16.25 -4.73 -7.10
N PHE A 26 -16.20 -4.96 -5.79
CA PHE A 26 -17.38 -5.20 -4.96
C PHE A 26 -18.24 -3.93 -4.81
N TYR A 27 -17.61 -2.77 -4.58
CA TYR A 27 -18.27 -1.46 -4.49
C TYR A 27 -18.74 -0.94 -5.85
N GLY A 28 -18.01 -1.25 -6.92
CA GLY A 28 -18.35 -0.90 -8.31
C GLY A 28 -19.46 -1.77 -8.90
N GLY A 29 -19.59 -3.02 -8.47
CA GLY A 29 -20.67 -3.93 -8.89
C GLY A 29 -22.04 -3.62 -8.27
N LEU A 30 -22.07 -2.90 -7.13
CA LEU A 30 -23.29 -2.41 -6.48
C LEU A 30 -23.75 -1.03 -7.00
N VAL A 31 -22.97 -0.40 -7.88
CA VAL A 31 -23.26 0.89 -8.52
C VAL A 31 -23.58 0.69 -10.00
N GLN A 32 -24.40 1.59 -10.57
CA GLN A 32 -24.88 1.52 -11.94
C GLN A 32 -23.73 1.23 -12.94
N SER A 33 -23.88 0.16 -13.74
CA SER A 33 -22.89 -0.36 -14.72
C SER A 33 -22.21 0.72 -15.59
N LYS A 34 -22.92 1.83 -15.85
CA LYS A 34 -22.43 2.99 -16.60
C LYS A 34 -21.21 3.70 -15.98
N ASN A 35 -20.98 3.57 -14.67
CA ASN A 35 -19.85 4.17 -13.96
C ASN A 35 -18.88 3.13 -13.39
N ALA A 36 -19.26 1.85 -13.35
CA ALA A 36 -18.44 0.76 -12.82
C ALA A 36 -17.09 0.63 -13.54
N LEU A 37 -17.08 0.80 -14.87
CA LEU A 37 -15.84 0.78 -15.67
C LEU A 37 -14.85 1.87 -15.24
N ASN A 38 -15.34 3.07 -14.90
CA ASN A 38 -14.48 4.18 -14.48
C ASN A 38 -13.89 3.94 -13.09
N THR A 39 -14.65 3.32 -12.18
CA THR A 39 -14.21 2.99 -10.82
C THR A 39 -13.13 1.90 -10.83
N VAL A 40 -13.27 0.89 -11.70
CA VAL A 40 -12.24 -0.17 -11.88
C VAL A 40 -10.95 0.42 -12.45
N MET A 41 -11.03 1.33 -13.43
CA MET A 41 -9.86 2.02 -13.95
C MET A 41 -9.17 2.91 -12.91
N GLN A 42 -9.93 3.60 -12.06
CA GLN A 42 -9.35 4.36 -10.95
C GLN A 42 -8.60 3.49 -9.95
N SER A 43 -9.08 2.28 -9.65
CA SER A 43 -8.38 1.39 -8.71
C SER A 43 -7.06 0.86 -9.28
N MET A 44 -6.98 0.62 -10.59
CA MET A 44 -5.71 0.30 -11.26
C MET A 44 -4.74 1.49 -11.19
N ALA A 45 -5.22 2.72 -11.40
CA ALA A 45 -4.40 3.92 -11.26
C ALA A 45 -3.95 4.15 -9.79
N ALA A 46 -4.82 3.89 -8.82
CA ALA A 46 -4.52 4.03 -7.39
C ALA A 46 -3.42 3.07 -6.95
N ILE A 47 -3.42 1.82 -7.43
CA ILE A 47 -2.37 0.84 -7.15
C ILE A 47 -1.00 1.36 -7.60
N VAL A 48 -0.92 1.93 -8.82
CA VAL A 48 0.33 2.49 -9.35
C VAL A 48 0.79 3.68 -8.50
N LEU A 49 -0.10 4.62 -8.21
CA LEU A 49 0.22 5.80 -7.41
C LEU A 49 0.69 5.45 -6.00
N VAL A 50 -0.02 4.55 -5.31
CA VAL A 50 0.33 4.10 -3.95
C VAL A 50 1.69 3.41 -3.95
N THR A 51 1.98 2.57 -4.95
CA THR A 51 3.29 1.90 -5.07
C THR A 51 4.43 2.92 -5.26
N PHE A 52 4.23 3.94 -6.10
CA PHE A 52 5.21 5.01 -6.30
C PHE A 52 5.44 5.85 -5.03
N VAL A 53 4.37 6.25 -4.35
CA VAL A 53 4.45 7.02 -3.09
C VAL A 53 5.14 6.19 -1.99
N TRP A 54 4.87 4.89 -1.94
CA TRP A 54 5.47 3.98 -0.97
C TRP A 54 6.98 3.83 -1.15
N ILE A 55 7.44 3.66 -2.40
CA ILE A 55 8.87 3.53 -2.73
C ILE A 55 9.63 4.84 -2.48
N THR A 56 9.02 5.98 -2.82
CA THR A 56 9.71 7.29 -2.77
C THR A 56 9.84 7.84 -1.36
N VAL A 57 8.79 7.75 -0.54
CA VAL A 57 8.78 8.38 0.80
C VAL A 57 8.17 7.47 1.88
N GLY A 58 7.19 6.62 1.53
CA GLY A 58 6.46 5.80 2.51
C GLY A 58 7.33 4.82 3.30
N PHE A 59 8.29 4.16 2.63
CA PHE A 59 9.21 3.24 3.29
C PHE A 59 10.14 3.96 4.28
N THR A 60 10.69 5.10 3.87
CA THR A 60 11.59 5.90 4.70
C THR A 60 10.85 6.56 5.86
N ILE A 61 9.58 6.92 5.73
CA ILE A 61 8.82 7.48 6.87
C ILE A 61 8.45 6.38 7.87
N SER A 62 8.02 5.21 7.40
CA SER A 62 7.51 4.14 8.28
C SER A 62 8.62 3.36 8.99
N PHE A 63 9.74 3.13 8.30
CA PHE A 63 10.87 2.33 8.82
C PHE A 63 12.16 3.13 8.94
N GLY A 64 12.18 4.40 8.50
CA GLY A 64 13.31 5.26 8.76
C GLY A 64 13.43 5.54 10.24
N ASN A 65 14.65 5.38 10.74
CA ASN A 65 15.05 5.64 12.12
C ASN A 65 14.21 6.78 12.74
N GLY A 66 13.44 6.47 13.79
CA GLY A 66 12.58 7.42 14.54
C GLY A 66 13.28 8.68 15.06
N LYS A 67 14.58 8.80 14.82
CA LYS A 67 15.41 9.99 14.93
C LYS A 67 14.86 11.20 14.17
N PHE A 68 14.05 11.05 13.10
CA PHE A 68 13.48 12.21 12.43
C PHE A 68 12.46 12.95 13.30
N MET A 69 11.54 12.22 13.95
CA MET A 69 10.58 12.82 14.89
C MET A 69 11.25 13.19 16.22
N VAL A 70 12.16 12.35 16.73
CA VAL A 70 12.86 12.57 18.01
C VAL A 70 13.86 13.73 17.94
N ARG A 71 14.64 13.91 16.85
CA ARG A 71 15.51 15.10 16.68
C ARG A 71 14.71 16.39 16.47
N LYS A 72 13.51 16.32 15.86
CA LYS A 72 12.68 17.50 15.62
C LYS A 72 11.97 18.02 16.87
N LEU A 73 11.88 17.20 17.93
CA LEU A 73 11.32 17.55 19.24
C LEU A 73 12.36 17.97 20.29
N GLY A 74 13.66 18.07 19.96
CA GLY A 74 14.67 18.65 20.85
C GLY A 74 14.92 17.89 22.17
N ILE A 75 14.35 16.70 22.36
CA ILE A 75 14.58 15.86 23.54
C ILE A 75 15.85 15.03 23.35
N HIS A 76 16.97 15.69 23.64
CA HIS A 76 18.30 15.08 23.73
C HIS A 76 18.39 14.33 25.07
N PHE A 77 17.86 13.11 25.14
CA PHE A 77 18.18 12.24 26.27
C PHE A 77 19.58 11.64 26.04
N SER A 78 20.48 12.05 26.93
CA SER A 78 21.83 11.53 27.11
C SER A 78 21.84 10.07 27.51
#